data_AF-A0A935HTR6-F1
#
_entry.id   AF-A0A935HTR6-F1
#
_cell.length_a   1.000
_cell.length_b   1.000
_cell.length_c   1.000
_cell.angle_alpha   90.00
_cell.angle_beta   90.00
_cell.angle_gamma   90.00
#
_symmetry.space_group_name_H-M   'P 1'
#
loop_
_entity.id
_entity.type
_entity.pdbx_description
1 polymer ?
#
loop_
_entity_poly.entity_id
_entity_poly.type
_entity_poly.pdbx_seq_one_letter_code
_entity_poly.pdbx_strand_id
1 'polypeptide(L)'
;MNRESAPPRLTVLEPYSKDSVAKVSASLSHLKVSGHILDKSSIKSITVNGTAAEYDKDEKDPQFFTSIPWGPTDTEIIVQATDIYENTTSAVLRVERTEGVSPLVRITSPFVSTSNSLEVAAGKESVFVEGKVTDASLIRLIAVNGVNASYAPDQLDPEFSIKVDLTDTDRLLVHVEDQFGNSSDERYSVVRKVEPVASKKADPVPEKVTGSTPTPTTAMRAGSTWVVHIENGNYRNFPAIQSNSGDASKMQKAFANYTIAKTISKKNLSKEQMERFFNIELRDLVRTNKVGNILVWYSGHGRSVGGKAYWIPVDGRKDDVYSYFNYGSLKAQLQNYSESVDKTVVVSDAAGNDDSFYELTR
;
A
#
# COMPACT_ATOMS: atom_id res chain seq x y z
N MET A 1 27.15 -26.85 -28.62
CA MET A 1 26.45 -25.96 -27.67
C MET A 1 25.24 -25.39 -28.38
N ASN A 2 24.05 -25.55 -27.82
CA ASN A 2 22.81 -25.04 -28.42
C ASN A 2 22.65 -23.56 -28.05
N ARG A 3 22.78 -22.66 -29.03
CA ARG A 3 22.49 -21.23 -28.89
C ARG A 3 20.98 -21.03 -28.98
N GLU A 4 20.39 -20.34 -28.01
CA GLU A 4 19.01 -19.88 -28.12
C GLU A 4 18.91 -18.74 -29.14
N SER A 5 17.83 -18.74 -29.92
CA SER A 5 17.56 -17.74 -30.97
C SER A 5 16.31 -16.90 -30.72
N ALA A 6 15.61 -17.11 -29.60
CA ALA A 6 14.39 -16.38 -29.28
C ALA A 6 14.76 -15.10 -28.54
N PRO A 7 14.20 -13.94 -28.92
CA PRO A 7 14.47 -12.69 -28.23
C PRO A 7 13.62 -12.53 -26.96
N PRO A 8 14.05 -11.66 -26.02
CA PRO A 8 13.29 -11.38 -24.81
C PRO A 8 11.90 -10.82 -25.07
N ARG A 9 10.95 -11.16 -24.20
CA ARG A 9 9.64 -10.52 -24.16
C ARG A 9 9.69 -9.35 -23.19
N LEU A 10 9.48 -8.15 -23.72
CA LEU A 10 9.54 -6.89 -22.98
C LEU A 10 8.14 -6.31 -22.77
N THR A 11 7.83 -5.95 -21.54
CA THR A 11 6.63 -5.18 -21.18
C THR A 11 7.03 -3.92 -20.44
N VAL A 12 6.61 -2.76 -20.95
CA VAL A 12 6.76 -1.48 -20.25
C VAL A 12 5.53 -1.27 -19.36
N LEU A 13 5.76 -0.96 -18.09
CA LEU A 13 4.74 -0.70 -17.08
C LEU A 13 4.57 0.80 -16.84
N GLU A 14 5.67 1.54 -16.77
CA GLU A 14 5.67 3.00 -16.63
C GLU A 14 6.51 3.66 -17.73
N PRO A 15 6.04 4.76 -18.35
CA PRO A 15 4.70 5.33 -18.18
C PRO A 15 3.60 4.37 -18.69
N TYR A 16 2.41 4.47 -18.10
CA TYR A 16 1.27 3.70 -18.59
C TYR A 16 1.02 4.05 -20.06
N SER A 17 0.92 3.00 -20.88
CA SER A 17 0.67 3.15 -22.30
C SER A 17 -0.45 2.24 -22.74
N LYS A 18 -1.21 2.71 -23.73
CA LYS A 18 -2.26 1.93 -24.40
C LYS A 18 -2.04 2.06 -25.89
N ASP A 19 -2.09 0.93 -26.60
CA ASP A 19 -1.91 0.88 -28.06
C ASP A 19 -0.59 1.54 -28.51
N SER A 20 0.50 1.33 -27.74
CA SER A 20 1.83 1.92 -27.93
C SER A 20 1.88 3.47 -27.83
N VAL A 21 0.87 4.08 -27.19
CA VAL A 21 0.85 5.51 -26.88
C VAL A 21 0.96 5.69 -25.37
N ALA A 22 2.02 6.36 -24.93
CA ALA A 22 2.24 6.76 -23.55
C ALA A 22 1.74 8.19 -23.33
N LYS A 23 0.97 8.39 -22.26
CA LYS A 23 0.59 9.74 -21.81
C LYS A 23 1.64 10.23 -20.84
N VAL A 24 2.29 11.34 -21.19
CA VAL A 24 3.41 11.88 -20.42
C VAL A 24 3.19 13.36 -20.21
N SER A 25 3.34 13.82 -18.98
CA SER A 25 3.21 15.24 -18.66
C SER A 25 4.16 16.12 -19.48
N ALA A 26 3.68 17.31 -19.85
CA ALA A 26 4.46 18.33 -20.52
C ALA A 26 5.48 19.05 -19.59
N SER A 27 5.34 18.92 -18.27
CA SER A 27 6.22 19.62 -17.30
C SER A 27 7.36 18.76 -16.75
N LEU A 28 7.40 17.46 -17.07
CA LEU A 28 8.47 16.57 -16.64
C LEU A 28 9.81 16.96 -17.24
N SER A 29 10.84 17.08 -16.39
CA SER A 29 12.25 17.21 -16.78
C SER A 29 12.98 15.87 -16.81
N HIS A 30 12.39 14.85 -16.18
CA HIS A 30 12.88 13.48 -16.15
C HIS A 30 11.69 12.54 -16.26
N LEU A 31 11.86 11.44 -16.99
CA LEU A 31 10.84 10.42 -17.16
C LEU A 31 11.29 9.14 -16.44
N LYS A 32 10.46 8.67 -15.51
CA LYS A 32 10.60 7.34 -14.91
C LYS A 32 10.09 6.32 -15.93
N VAL A 33 10.90 5.31 -16.21
CA VAL A 33 10.53 4.20 -17.08
C VAL A 33 10.81 2.89 -16.37
N SER A 34 9.80 2.03 -16.27
CA SER A 34 9.90 0.73 -15.62
C SER A 34 9.15 -0.34 -16.37
N GLY A 35 9.52 -1.59 -16.14
CA GLY A 35 8.91 -2.73 -16.81
C GLY A 35 9.44 -4.06 -16.32
N HIS A 36 9.11 -5.12 -17.05
CA HIS A 36 9.62 -6.46 -16.81
C HIS A 36 10.03 -7.13 -18.11
N ILE A 37 10.97 -8.06 -17.99
CA ILE A 37 11.43 -8.93 -19.07
C ILE A 37 11.05 -10.37 -18.74
N LEU A 38 10.60 -11.12 -19.75
CA LEU A 38 10.45 -12.57 -19.70
C LEU A 38 11.36 -13.20 -20.74
N ASP A 39 12.28 -14.08 -20.33
CA ASP A 39 13.20 -14.77 -21.23
C ASP A 39 13.59 -16.15 -20.69
N LYS A 40 14.05 -17.05 -21.57
CA LYS A 40 14.56 -18.36 -21.13
C LYS A 40 16.01 -18.27 -20.67
N SER A 41 16.76 -17.32 -21.20
CA SER A 41 18.15 -16.99 -20.93
C SER A 41 18.27 -15.73 -20.06
N SER A 42 19.46 -15.52 -19.48
CA SER A 42 19.74 -14.32 -18.69
C SER A 42 19.80 -13.07 -19.57
N ILE A 43 19.48 -11.92 -18.99
CA ILE A 43 19.51 -10.63 -19.69
C ILE A 43 20.91 -10.02 -19.62
N LYS A 44 21.43 -9.59 -20.78
CA LYS A 44 22.74 -8.93 -20.92
C LYS A 44 22.62 -7.43 -20.66
N SER A 45 21.59 -6.79 -21.21
CA SER A 45 21.38 -5.34 -21.07
C SER A 45 19.94 -4.92 -21.30
N ILE A 46 19.53 -3.87 -20.59
CA ILE A 46 18.27 -3.16 -20.81
C ILE A 46 18.60 -1.67 -20.89
N THR A 47 18.06 -0.98 -21.91
CA THR A 47 18.26 0.46 -22.11
C THR A 47 16.95 1.18 -22.43
N VAL A 48 16.82 2.42 -21.99
CA VAL A 48 15.72 3.32 -22.32
C VAL A 48 16.29 4.60 -22.92
N ASN A 49 15.93 4.91 -24.17
CA ASN A 49 16.50 6.01 -24.95
C ASN A 49 18.05 6.05 -24.88
N GLY A 50 18.67 4.86 -24.94
CA GLY A 50 20.13 4.68 -24.84
C GLY A 50 20.71 4.75 -23.42
N THR A 51 19.93 5.14 -22.41
CA THR A 51 20.36 5.12 -21.00
C THR A 51 20.19 3.73 -20.42
N ALA A 52 21.19 3.19 -19.73
CA ALA A 52 21.09 1.87 -19.09
C ALA A 52 20.03 1.86 -17.97
N ALA A 53 19.28 0.77 -17.89
CA ALA A 53 18.33 0.54 -16.79
C ALA A 53 18.94 -0.34 -15.68
N GLU A 54 18.49 -0.12 -14.46
CA GLU A 54 18.81 -0.93 -13.29
C GLU A 54 17.89 -2.14 -13.24
N TYR A 55 18.46 -3.32 -12.99
CA TYR A 55 17.76 -4.59 -12.83
C TYR A 55 18.67 -5.62 -12.12
N ASP A 56 18.09 -6.66 -11.52
CA ASP A 56 18.85 -7.78 -10.97
C ASP A 56 19.32 -8.71 -12.10
N LYS A 57 20.64 -8.88 -12.26
CA LYS A 57 21.23 -9.67 -13.34
C LYS A 57 21.15 -11.18 -13.08
N ASP A 58 20.95 -11.57 -11.83
CA ASP A 58 20.83 -12.97 -11.43
C ASP A 58 19.37 -13.44 -11.47
N GLU A 59 18.41 -12.49 -11.56
CA GLU A 59 17.00 -12.79 -11.76
C GLU A 59 16.72 -13.17 -13.23
N LYS A 60 16.00 -14.28 -13.43
CA LYS A 60 15.68 -14.81 -14.77
C LYS A 60 14.70 -13.93 -15.53
N ASP A 61 13.70 -13.39 -14.83
CA ASP A 61 12.61 -12.59 -15.38
C ASP A 61 12.60 -11.21 -14.69
N PRO A 62 13.65 -10.39 -14.87
CA PRO A 62 13.91 -9.26 -14.01
C PRO A 62 12.92 -8.11 -14.24
N GLN A 63 12.66 -7.36 -13.16
CA GLN A 63 12.14 -6.00 -13.26
C GLN A 63 13.27 -5.04 -13.60
N PHE A 64 12.96 -4.03 -14.41
CA PHE A 64 13.89 -2.94 -14.66
C PHE A 64 13.27 -1.59 -14.32
N PHE A 65 14.12 -0.64 -13.96
CA PHE A 65 13.74 0.75 -13.81
C PHE A 65 14.87 1.67 -14.25
N THR A 66 14.52 2.88 -14.68
CA THR A 66 15.46 3.97 -14.90
C THR A 66 14.74 5.31 -14.86
N SER A 67 15.49 6.38 -14.65
CA SER A 67 15.01 7.75 -14.83
C SER A 67 15.89 8.43 -15.86
N ILE A 68 15.30 8.84 -16.97
CA ILE A 68 16.01 9.49 -18.07
C ILE A 68 15.70 10.98 -18.10
N PRO A 69 16.65 11.85 -18.50
CA PRO A 69 16.34 13.22 -18.87
C PRO A 69 15.22 13.25 -19.92
N TRP A 70 14.27 14.16 -19.74
CA TRP A 70 13.10 14.27 -20.58
C TRP A 70 12.79 15.73 -20.87
N GLY A 71 12.82 16.10 -22.14
CA GLY A 71 12.57 17.45 -22.63
C GLY A 71 11.19 17.61 -23.24
N PRO A 72 10.75 18.85 -23.49
CA PRO A 72 9.46 19.14 -24.13
C PRO A 72 9.38 18.69 -25.59
N THR A 73 10.53 18.44 -26.24
CA THR A 73 10.62 18.01 -27.64
C THR A 73 10.65 16.49 -27.80
N ASP A 74 10.78 15.72 -26.72
CA ASP A 74 10.82 14.25 -26.82
C ASP A 74 9.44 13.69 -27.19
N THR A 75 9.41 12.83 -28.20
CA THR A 75 8.16 12.30 -28.79
C THR A 75 8.05 10.78 -28.69
N GLU A 76 9.13 10.09 -28.33
CA GLU A 76 9.18 8.63 -28.29
C GLU A 76 10.00 8.12 -27.10
N ILE A 77 9.55 6.99 -26.54
CA ILE A 77 10.26 6.22 -25.53
C ILE A 77 10.63 4.89 -26.17
N ILE A 78 11.92 4.62 -26.28
CA ILE A 78 12.47 3.41 -26.90
C ILE A 78 13.11 2.58 -25.80
N VAL A 79 12.50 1.44 -25.48
CA VAL A 79 13.04 0.48 -24.52
C VAL A 79 13.58 -0.71 -25.29
N GLN A 80 14.82 -1.09 -25.02
CA GLN A 80 15.48 -2.22 -25.67
C GLN A 80 16.01 -3.19 -24.62
N ALA A 81 15.82 -4.49 -24.86
CA ALA A 81 16.35 -5.56 -24.04
C ALA A 81 17.13 -6.55 -24.91
N THR A 82 18.30 -6.98 -24.45
CA THR A 82 19.16 -7.93 -25.15
C THR A 82 19.58 -9.04 -24.20
N ASP A 83 19.47 -10.28 -24.64
CA ASP A 83 19.89 -11.46 -23.88
C ASP A 83 21.41 -11.75 -24.00
N ILE A 84 21.89 -12.76 -23.27
CA ILE A 84 23.30 -13.20 -23.34
C ILE A 84 23.70 -13.81 -24.69
N TYR A 85 22.73 -14.18 -25.53
CA TYR A 85 22.95 -14.71 -26.89
C TYR A 85 22.80 -13.64 -27.97
N GLU A 86 22.69 -12.37 -27.59
CA GLU A 86 22.55 -11.20 -28.46
C GLU A 86 21.26 -11.15 -29.29
N ASN A 87 20.21 -11.83 -28.83
CA ASN A 87 18.87 -11.60 -29.35
C ASN A 87 18.29 -10.34 -28.68
N THR A 88 17.71 -9.45 -29.49
CA THR A 88 17.23 -8.14 -29.03
C THR A 88 15.74 -7.95 -29.34
N THR A 89 15.02 -7.34 -28.39
CA THR A 89 13.66 -6.82 -28.55
C THR A 89 13.64 -5.32 -28.31
N SER A 90 12.77 -4.59 -29.02
CA SER A 90 12.53 -3.17 -28.82
C SER A 90 11.04 -2.91 -28.68
N ALA A 91 10.66 -2.08 -27.69
CA ALA A 91 9.36 -1.47 -27.58
C ALA A 91 9.49 0.03 -27.85
N VAL A 92 8.62 0.57 -28.71
CA VAL A 92 8.57 2.00 -29.02
C VAL A 92 7.20 2.52 -28.60
N LEU A 93 7.20 3.47 -27.66
CA LEU A 93 6.00 4.15 -27.22
C LEU A 93 6.01 5.57 -27.79
N ARG A 94 4.98 5.91 -28.57
CA ARG A 94 4.75 7.30 -28.97
C ARG A 94 4.21 8.08 -27.79
N VAL A 95 4.58 9.35 -27.70
CA VAL A 95 4.20 10.19 -26.57
C VAL A 95 3.07 11.13 -26.97
N GLU A 96 1.98 11.07 -26.20
CA GLU A 96 0.94 12.09 -26.18
C GLU A 96 1.14 12.95 -24.93
N ARG A 97 1.30 14.26 -25.12
CA ARG A 97 1.54 15.18 -24.01
C ARG A 97 0.24 15.47 -23.26
N THR A 98 0.31 15.40 -21.94
CA THR A 98 -0.79 15.77 -21.05
C THR A 98 -0.52 17.11 -20.36
N GLU A 99 -1.47 17.57 -19.55
CA GLU A 99 -1.27 18.74 -18.72
C GLU A 99 -0.03 18.59 -17.82
N GLY A 100 0.59 19.72 -17.50
CA GLY A 100 1.73 19.82 -16.60
C GLY A 100 1.40 20.36 -15.23
N VAL A 101 0.12 20.38 -14.85
CA VAL A 101 -0.36 20.96 -13.58
C VAL A 101 -0.14 19.94 -12.46
N SER A 102 0.43 20.38 -11.33
CA SER A 102 0.68 19.51 -10.19
C SER A 102 -0.50 19.47 -9.23
N PRO A 103 -0.77 18.32 -8.59
CA PRO A 103 -1.85 18.19 -7.61
C PRO A 103 -1.71 19.16 -6.44
N LEU A 104 -2.84 19.67 -5.94
CA LEU A 104 -2.89 20.46 -4.71
C LEU A 104 -3.28 19.58 -3.54
N VAL A 105 -2.52 19.61 -2.45
CA VAL A 105 -2.82 18.87 -1.22
C VAL A 105 -3.27 19.82 -0.10
N ARG A 106 -4.17 19.35 0.75
CA ARG A 106 -4.57 20.04 1.99
C ARG A 106 -4.76 19.01 3.10
N ILE A 107 -4.04 19.19 4.21
CA ILE A 107 -4.30 18.43 5.44
C ILE A 107 -5.57 18.98 6.10
N THR A 108 -6.48 18.08 6.46
CA THR A 108 -7.74 18.38 7.15
C THR A 108 -7.70 17.96 8.62
N SER A 109 -6.85 16.99 8.96
CA SER A 109 -6.58 16.56 10.34
C SER A 109 -5.12 16.09 10.47
N PRO A 110 -4.39 16.43 11.55
CA PRO A 110 -4.78 17.34 12.62
C PRO A 110 -4.91 18.79 12.11
N PHE A 111 -5.34 19.70 12.98
CA PHE A 111 -5.38 21.12 12.64
C PHE A 111 -3.99 21.62 12.21
N VAL A 112 -3.96 22.26 11.03
CA VAL A 112 -2.77 22.93 10.50
C VAL A 112 -2.96 24.43 10.65
N SER A 113 -1.99 25.10 11.26
CA SER A 113 -1.99 26.56 11.36
C SER A 113 -1.76 27.22 9.99
N THR A 114 -1.97 28.54 9.90
CA THR A 114 -1.64 29.33 8.70
C THR A 114 -0.15 29.36 8.36
N SER A 115 0.72 28.90 9.27
CA SER A 115 2.17 28.80 9.09
C SER A 115 2.62 27.36 8.77
N ASN A 116 1.73 26.51 8.26
CA ASN A 116 1.99 25.08 7.97
C ASN A 116 2.57 24.34 9.19
N SER A 117 2.03 24.61 10.37
CA SER A 117 2.43 23.92 11.60
C SER A 117 1.31 22.99 12.06
N LEU A 118 1.63 21.69 12.20
CA LEU A 118 0.74 20.69 12.79
C LEU A 118 0.91 20.70 14.30
N GLU A 119 -0.20 20.86 15.02
CA GLU A 119 -0.19 20.66 16.47
C GLU A 119 -0.39 19.18 16.80
N VAL A 120 0.54 18.62 17.56
CA VAL A 120 0.49 17.24 18.07
C VAL A 120 0.39 17.27 19.59
N ALA A 121 -0.40 16.39 20.18
CA ALA A 121 -0.50 16.31 21.64
C ALA A 121 0.85 15.94 22.30
N ALA A 122 1.05 16.37 23.54
CA ALA A 122 2.26 16.06 24.30
C ALA A 122 2.49 14.54 24.39
N GLY A 123 3.74 14.11 24.29
CA GLY A 123 4.13 12.70 24.44
C GLY A 123 3.63 11.75 23.34
N LYS A 124 3.03 12.25 22.25
CA LYS A 124 2.66 11.41 21.11
C LYS A 124 3.84 11.26 20.15
N GLU A 125 4.24 10.01 19.95
CA GLU A 125 5.26 9.58 18.98
C GLU A 125 4.68 9.34 17.58
N SER A 126 3.35 9.35 17.42
CA SER A 126 2.71 9.22 16.12
C SER A 126 1.50 10.14 16.01
N VAL A 127 1.17 10.55 14.79
CA VAL A 127 -0.02 11.34 14.48
C VAL A 127 -0.81 10.67 13.35
N PHE A 128 -2.13 10.70 13.45
CA PHE A 128 -3.00 10.32 12.34
C PHE A 128 -3.26 11.55 11.48
N VAL A 129 -2.94 11.46 10.20
CA VAL A 129 -3.09 12.55 9.22
C VAL A 129 -4.20 12.18 8.26
N GLU A 130 -5.12 13.10 8.07
CA GLU A 130 -6.15 13.06 7.04
C GLU A 130 -6.02 14.31 6.17
N GLY A 131 -6.34 14.17 4.90
CA GLY A 131 -6.32 15.29 3.98
C GLY A 131 -7.09 15.02 2.70
N LYS A 132 -7.10 16.03 1.83
CA LYS A 132 -7.71 15.98 0.51
C LYS A 132 -6.70 16.41 -0.53
N VAL A 133 -6.68 15.70 -1.65
CA VAL A 133 -5.96 16.11 -2.86
C VAL A 133 -6.97 16.65 -3.86
N THR A 134 -6.58 17.66 -4.64
CA THR A 134 -7.39 18.22 -5.74
C THR A 134 -6.55 18.31 -7.00
N ASP A 135 -7.05 17.72 -8.09
CA ASP A 135 -6.39 17.71 -9.38
C ASP A 135 -7.38 17.37 -10.51
N ALA A 136 -7.10 17.79 -11.74
CA ALA A 136 -7.94 17.44 -12.88
C ALA A 136 -7.74 15.98 -13.34
N SER A 137 -6.66 15.35 -12.91
CA SER A 137 -6.25 13.98 -13.21
C SER A 137 -6.39 13.06 -11.98
N LEU A 138 -6.41 11.74 -12.23
CA LEU A 138 -6.39 10.76 -11.13
C LEU A 138 -5.04 10.78 -10.40
N ILE A 139 -5.07 10.49 -9.10
CA ILE A 139 -3.88 10.49 -8.25
C ILE A 139 -3.25 9.10 -8.22
N ARG A 140 -1.96 9.03 -8.56
CA ARG A 140 -1.19 7.80 -8.63
C ARG A 140 -0.44 7.47 -7.36
N LEU A 141 -0.05 8.50 -6.61
CA LEU A 141 0.67 8.34 -5.35
C LEU A 141 0.32 9.46 -4.39
N ILE A 142 0.07 9.08 -3.13
CA ILE A 142 0.11 9.99 -1.98
C ILE A 142 1.03 9.33 -0.96
N ALA A 143 2.11 10.01 -0.60
CA ALA A 143 3.06 9.53 0.39
C ALA A 143 3.33 10.60 1.45
N VAL A 144 3.44 10.18 2.71
CA VAL A 144 3.83 11.04 3.82
C VAL A 144 5.10 10.50 4.45
N ASN A 145 6.15 11.32 4.47
CA ASN A 145 7.51 10.90 4.84
C ASN A 145 7.97 9.64 4.09
N GLY A 146 7.57 9.51 2.82
CA GLY A 146 7.90 8.36 1.96
C GLY A 146 7.04 7.12 2.18
N VAL A 147 6.08 7.15 3.11
CA VAL A 147 5.15 6.03 3.37
C VAL A 147 3.83 6.29 2.64
N ASN A 148 3.35 5.31 1.87
CA ASN A 148 2.11 5.44 1.11
C ASN A 148 0.89 5.62 2.01
N ALA A 149 0.11 6.65 1.75
CA ALA A 149 -1.18 6.88 2.40
C ALA A 149 -2.27 5.99 1.80
N SER A 150 -3.34 5.78 2.56
CA SER A 150 -4.54 5.12 2.05
C SER A 150 -5.46 6.14 1.41
N TYR A 151 -5.86 5.91 0.16
CA TYR A 151 -6.81 6.72 -0.62
C TYR A 151 -7.48 5.86 -1.71
N ALA A 152 -8.51 6.40 -2.37
CA ALA A 152 -9.17 5.75 -3.50
C ALA A 152 -8.52 6.19 -4.84
N PRO A 153 -7.75 5.35 -5.54
CA PRO A 153 -6.97 5.75 -6.72
C PRO A 153 -7.81 5.97 -7.99
N ASP A 154 -9.04 5.45 -8.02
CA ASP A 154 -10.00 5.62 -9.11
C ASP A 154 -10.94 6.83 -8.91
N GLN A 155 -10.77 7.56 -7.82
CA GLN A 155 -11.57 8.73 -7.50
C GLN A 155 -10.80 10.02 -7.80
N LEU A 156 -11.46 10.95 -8.51
CA LEU A 156 -10.99 12.34 -8.60
C LEU A 156 -11.10 13.02 -7.24
N ASP A 157 -10.17 13.93 -6.98
CA ASP A 157 -10.05 14.68 -5.73
C ASP A 157 -10.13 13.80 -4.45
N PRO A 158 -9.29 12.75 -4.33
CA PRO A 158 -9.45 11.77 -3.28
C PRO A 158 -9.12 12.34 -1.90
N GLU A 159 -9.84 11.84 -0.90
CA GLU A 159 -9.40 11.94 0.49
C GLU A 159 -8.35 10.87 0.79
N PHE A 160 -7.39 11.21 1.63
CA PHE A 160 -6.37 10.28 2.09
C PHE A 160 -6.25 10.26 3.61
N SER A 161 -5.69 9.17 4.11
CA SER A 161 -5.40 8.98 5.53
C SER A 161 -4.13 8.16 5.74
N ILE A 162 -3.37 8.48 6.77
CA ILE A 162 -2.13 7.78 7.12
C ILE A 162 -1.78 7.97 8.61
N LYS A 163 -1.29 6.90 9.24
CA LYS A 163 -0.64 7.01 10.55
C LYS A 163 0.85 7.26 10.34
N VAL A 164 1.33 8.41 10.82
CA VAL A 164 2.71 8.87 10.64
C VAL A 164 3.45 8.73 11.96
N ASP A 165 4.61 8.06 11.92
CA ASP A 165 5.58 8.04 13.01
C ASP A 165 6.35 9.37 13.04
N LEU A 166 6.45 9.95 14.24
CA LEU A 166 7.07 11.22 14.55
C LEU A 166 8.18 11.09 15.60
N THR A 167 8.61 9.87 15.96
CA THR A 167 9.58 9.62 17.05
C THR A 167 10.84 10.47 16.91
N ASP A 168 11.41 10.53 15.70
CA ASP A 168 12.68 11.21 15.42
C ASP A 168 12.54 12.36 14.39
N THR A 169 11.33 12.90 14.21
CA THR A 169 11.11 14.00 13.27
C THR A 169 10.21 15.09 13.84
N ASP A 170 10.54 16.33 13.50
CA ASP A 170 9.73 17.53 13.72
C ASP A 170 9.14 18.07 12.40
N ARG A 171 9.24 17.27 11.33
CA ARG A 171 8.78 17.62 9.99
C ARG A 171 7.94 16.53 9.37
N LEU A 172 6.99 16.97 8.57
CA LEU A 172 6.15 16.12 7.75
C LEU A 172 6.26 16.60 6.31
N LEU A 173 6.63 15.69 5.40
CA LEU A 173 6.64 15.91 3.96
C LEU A 173 5.47 15.13 3.35
N VAL A 174 4.52 15.82 2.74
CA VAL A 174 3.48 15.20 1.91
C VAL A 174 3.91 15.32 0.46
N HIS A 175 4.11 14.18 -0.18
CA HIS A 175 4.39 14.06 -1.60
C HIS A 175 3.16 13.50 -2.30
N VAL A 176 2.72 14.17 -3.37
CA VAL A 176 1.59 13.74 -4.20
C VAL A 176 2.02 13.70 -5.65
N GLU A 177 1.65 12.64 -6.36
CA GLU A 177 1.91 12.47 -7.79
C GLU A 177 0.61 12.06 -8.51
N ASP A 178 0.27 12.73 -9.62
CA ASP A 178 -0.84 12.33 -10.48
C ASP A 178 -0.47 11.14 -11.39
N GLN A 179 -1.44 10.65 -12.16
CA GLN A 179 -1.24 9.55 -13.13
C GLN A 179 -0.30 9.88 -14.30
N PHE A 180 0.03 11.15 -14.52
CA PHE A 180 0.90 11.63 -15.60
C PHE A 180 2.31 12.02 -15.13
N GLY A 181 2.58 11.89 -13.83
CA GLY A 181 3.87 12.16 -13.20
C GLY A 181 4.02 13.57 -12.64
N ASN A 182 2.99 14.42 -12.72
CA ASN A 182 3.05 15.74 -12.09
C ASN A 182 3.03 15.58 -10.57
N SER A 183 3.95 16.25 -9.88
CA SER A 183 4.11 16.08 -8.44
C SER A 183 4.20 17.39 -7.67
N SER A 184 3.71 17.37 -6.43
CA SER A 184 3.92 18.45 -5.46
C SER A 184 4.45 17.92 -4.13
N ASP A 185 5.26 18.74 -3.47
CA ASP A 185 5.83 18.48 -2.15
C ASP A 185 5.37 19.59 -1.20
N GLU A 186 4.61 19.23 -0.17
CA GLU A 186 4.24 20.17 0.90
C GLU A 186 4.92 19.79 2.22
N ARG A 187 5.55 20.78 2.85
CA ARG A 187 6.30 20.60 4.09
C ARG A 187 5.58 21.28 5.24
N TYR A 188 5.48 20.56 6.35
CA TYR A 188 4.90 21.05 7.58
C TYR A 188 5.86 20.87 8.76
N SER A 189 5.82 21.83 9.68
CA SER A 189 6.52 21.73 10.97
C SER A 189 5.61 21.08 12.00
N VAL A 190 6.14 20.25 12.87
CA VAL A 190 5.41 19.57 13.94
C VAL A 190 5.67 20.27 15.26
N VAL A 191 4.61 20.82 15.85
CA VAL A 191 4.66 21.49 17.16
C VAL A 191 3.97 20.60 18.18
N ARG A 192 4.73 20.09 19.15
CA ARG A 192 4.18 19.28 20.24
C ARG A 192 3.65 20.21 21.33
N LYS A 193 2.39 20.02 21.73
CA LYS A 193 1.82 20.72 22.89
C LYS A 193 2.65 20.40 24.12
N VAL A 194 2.90 21.41 24.93
CA VAL A 194 3.48 21.24 26.26
C VAL A 194 2.32 20.90 27.20
N GLU A 195 2.39 19.82 27.97
CA GLU A 195 1.39 19.61 29.02
C GLU A 195 1.46 20.78 30.01
N PRO A 196 0.33 21.39 30.39
CA PRO A 196 0.34 22.33 31.49
C PRO A 196 0.80 21.57 32.72
N VAL A 197 1.95 21.97 33.28
CA VAL A 197 2.43 21.47 34.56
C VAL A 197 1.36 21.84 35.59
N ALA A 198 0.50 20.87 35.92
CA ALA A 198 -0.43 21.00 37.03
C ALA A 198 0.42 21.29 38.26
N SER A 199 0.40 22.54 38.72
CA SER A 199 1.06 22.94 39.94
C SER A 199 0.44 22.11 41.04
N LYS A 200 1.18 21.14 41.59
CA LYS A 200 0.79 20.42 42.80
C LYS A 200 0.61 21.47 43.89
N LYS A 201 -0.63 21.92 44.13
CA LYS A 201 -0.98 22.59 45.38
C LYS A 201 -0.90 21.53 46.46
N ALA A 202 -0.16 21.84 47.51
CA ALA A 202 0.05 21.00 48.67
C ALA A 202 -1.27 20.53 49.28
N ASP A 203 -1.30 19.27 49.68
CA ASP A 203 -2.38 18.64 50.43
C ASP A 203 -2.67 19.36 51.75
N PRO A 204 -3.91 19.33 52.23
CA PRO A 204 -4.19 19.12 53.64
C PRO A 204 -4.74 17.69 53.86
N VAL A 205 -3.97 16.94 54.65
CA VAL A 205 -4.27 15.88 55.66
C VAL A 205 -5.63 15.12 55.57
N PRO A 206 -5.64 13.78 55.75
CA PRO A 206 -6.66 12.89 55.22
C PRO A 206 -7.82 12.64 56.18
N GLU A 207 -9.03 12.52 55.63
CA GLU A 207 -10.16 11.90 56.33
C GLU A 207 -10.48 10.54 55.71
N LYS A 208 -10.59 9.56 56.59
CA LYS A 208 -10.60 8.13 56.34
C LYS A 208 -12.02 7.70 55.98
N VAL A 209 -12.26 7.24 54.75
CA VAL A 209 -13.40 6.37 54.45
C VAL A 209 -12.97 5.20 53.55
N THR A 210 -13.38 4.05 54.04
CA THR A 210 -13.20 2.66 53.63
C THR A 210 -13.75 2.31 52.25
N GLY A 211 -12.99 1.46 51.53
CA GLY A 211 -13.55 0.34 50.77
C GLY A 211 -14.04 0.63 49.36
N SER A 212 -13.15 0.50 48.38
CA SER A 212 -13.52 -0.02 47.07
C SER A 212 -12.32 -0.71 46.40
N THR A 213 -12.61 -1.91 45.91
CA THR A 213 -11.78 -2.84 45.13
C THR A 213 -11.03 -2.13 44.00
N PRO A 214 -9.78 -2.49 43.66
CA PRO A 214 -9.09 -1.92 42.51
C PRO A 214 -9.77 -2.42 41.22
N THR A 215 -10.60 -1.57 40.63
CA THR A 215 -10.97 -1.68 39.22
C THR A 215 -9.71 -1.48 38.39
N PRO A 216 -9.36 -2.35 37.42
CA PRO A 216 -8.26 -2.08 36.52
C PRO A 216 -8.64 -0.89 35.63
N THR A 217 -8.08 0.26 35.94
CA THR A 217 -8.07 1.45 35.11
C THR A 217 -7.18 1.17 33.90
N THR A 218 -7.77 0.56 32.88
CA THR A 218 -7.35 0.75 31.50
C THR A 218 -8.64 0.93 30.73
N ALA A 219 -9.06 2.18 30.58
CA ALA A 219 -10.08 2.51 29.60
C ALA A 219 -9.49 2.18 28.22
N MET A 220 -9.58 0.91 27.83
CA MET A 220 -9.50 0.46 26.45
C MET A 220 -10.50 1.35 25.72
N ARG A 221 -10.05 2.16 24.75
CA ARG A 221 -11.00 2.85 23.87
C ARG A 221 -11.79 1.73 23.19
N ALA A 222 -12.99 1.46 23.69
CA ALA A 222 -13.78 0.29 23.34
C ALA A 222 -14.46 0.50 21.99
N GLY A 223 -13.66 0.57 20.92
CA GLY A 223 -14.21 0.45 19.57
C GLY A 223 -14.64 -0.99 19.31
N SER A 224 -15.72 -1.15 18.54
CA SER A 224 -16.27 -2.47 18.22
C SER A 224 -15.23 -3.35 17.49
N THR A 225 -15.26 -4.67 17.73
CA THR A 225 -14.37 -5.62 17.03
C THR A 225 -15.08 -6.18 15.81
N TRP A 226 -14.49 -6.02 14.63
CA TRP A 226 -15.02 -6.54 13.37
C TRP A 226 -14.14 -7.68 12.86
N VAL A 227 -14.77 -8.70 12.29
CA VAL A 227 -14.11 -9.78 11.57
C VAL A 227 -14.30 -9.58 10.08
N VAL A 228 -13.24 -9.77 9.31
CA VAL A 228 -13.23 -9.81 7.86
C VAL A 228 -12.80 -11.20 7.44
N HIS A 229 -13.71 -11.94 6.84
CA HIS A 229 -13.47 -13.30 6.35
C HIS A 229 -13.44 -13.30 4.82
N ILE A 230 -12.32 -13.70 4.23
CA ILE A 230 -12.14 -13.82 2.79
C ILE A 230 -11.88 -15.29 2.44
N GLU A 231 -12.70 -15.82 1.54
CA GLU A 231 -12.61 -17.22 1.10
C GLU A 231 -12.47 -17.29 -0.42
N ASN A 232 -11.28 -17.64 -0.90
CA ASN A 232 -11.04 -17.87 -2.32
C ASN A 232 -10.91 -19.37 -2.57
N GLY A 233 -11.81 -19.92 -3.39
CA GLY A 233 -11.85 -21.35 -3.69
C GLY A 233 -12.03 -21.68 -5.18
N ASN A 234 -12.67 -20.78 -5.95
CA ASN A 234 -12.93 -20.99 -7.38
C ASN A 234 -11.90 -20.28 -8.26
N TYR A 235 -10.73 -20.88 -8.39
CA TYR A 235 -9.59 -20.30 -9.11
C TYR A 235 -9.63 -20.57 -10.61
N ARG A 236 -9.20 -19.59 -11.41
CA ARG A 236 -9.09 -19.72 -12.88
C ARG A 236 -7.86 -20.53 -13.31
N ASN A 237 -6.72 -20.27 -12.67
CA ASN A 237 -5.42 -20.85 -13.08
C ASN A 237 -4.77 -21.72 -11.98
N PHE A 238 -5.46 -21.91 -10.85
CA PHE A 238 -5.03 -22.75 -9.74
C PHE A 238 -6.07 -23.84 -9.46
N PRO A 239 -5.69 -24.95 -8.80
CA PRO A 239 -6.66 -25.95 -8.38
C PRO A 239 -7.73 -25.33 -7.48
N ALA A 240 -8.99 -25.69 -7.69
CA ALA A 240 -10.06 -25.23 -6.82
C ALA A 240 -9.88 -25.77 -5.39
N ILE A 241 -10.15 -24.94 -4.39
CA ILE A 241 -10.19 -25.33 -2.99
C ILE A 241 -11.66 -25.42 -2.60
N GLN A 242 -12.11 -26.60 -2.17
CA GLN A 242 -13.44 -26.72 -1.58
C GLN A 242 -13.39 -26.18 -0.16
N SER A 243 -14.24 -25.20 0.13
CA SER A 243 -14.41 -24.65 1.47
C SER A 243 -14.97 -25.74 2.38
N ASN A 244 -14.13 -26.31 3.24
CA ASN A 244 -14.60 -27.27 4.23
C ASN A 244 -15.22 -26.51 5.42
N SER A 245 -16.29 -27.05 6.00
CA SER A 245 -16.94 -26.50 7.21
C SER A 245 -16.00 -26.32 8.42
N GLY A 246 -14.78 -26.87 8.35
CA GLY A 246 -13.73 -26.72 9.36
C GLY A 246 -13.12 -25.31 9.46
N ASP A 247 -13.09 -24.51 8.39
CA ASP A 247 -12.39 -23.21 8.44
C ASP A 247 -13.16 -22.18 9.28
N ALA A 248 -14.49 -22.22 9.23
CA ALA A 248 -15.34 -21.42 10.13
C ALA A 248 -15.12 -21.81 11.61
N SER A 249 -14.94 -23.10 11.90
CA SER A 249 -14.66 -23.57 13.26
C SER A 249 -13.25 -23.20 13.73
N LYS A 250 -12.24 -23.20 12.85
CA LYS A 250 -10.89 -22.71 13.16
C LYS A 250 -10.91 -21.21 13.45
N MET A 251 -11.59 -20.42 12.62
CA MET A 251 -11.76 -18.99 12.81
C MET A 251 -12.46 -18.68 14.15
N GLN A 252 -13.56 -19.38 14.44
CA GLN A 252 -14.27 -19.25 15.73
C GLN A 252 -13.36 -19.55 16.93
N LYS A 253 -12.52 -20.59 16.84
CA LYS A 253 -11.54 -20.90 17.88
C LYS A 253 -10.45 -19.83 18.00
N ALA A 254 -9.89 -19.38 16.89
CA ALA A 254 -8.83 -18.36 16.87
C ALA A 254 -9.30 -17.02 17.45
N PHE A 255 -10.58 -16.67 17.25
CA PHE A 255 -11.15 -15.43 17.72
C PHE A 255 -12.08 -15.58 18.94
N ALA A 256 -12.05 -16.72 19.63
CA ALA A 256 -12.95 -17.01 20.75
C ALA A 256 -12.87 -15.99 21.91
N ASN A 257 -11.72 -15.34 22.07
CA ASN A 257 -11.50 -14.33 23.12
C ASN A 257 -11.93 -12.91 22.72
N TYR A 258 -12.52 -12.73 21.53
CA TYR A 258 -12.96 -11.44 21.03
C TYR A 258 -14.50 -11.36 21.00
N THR A 259 -15.04 -10.24 21.49
CA THR A 259 -16.46 -9.92 21.30
C THR A 259 -16.66 -9.32 19.91
N ILE A 260 -17.10 -10.16 18.98
CA ILE A 260 -17.28 -9.77 17.57
C ILE A 260 -18.62 -9.03 17.41
N ALA A 261 -18.56 -7.76 17.00
CA ALA A 261 -19.73 -6.94 16.73
C ALA A 261 -20.27 -7.12 15.31
N LYS A 262 -19.38 -7.39 14.35
CA LYS A 262 -19.76 -7.59 12.93
C LYS A 262 -18.79 -8.53 12.24
N THR A 263 -19.31 -9.35 11.33
CA THR A 263 -18.50 -10.14 10.39
C THR A 263 -18.81 -9.72 8.95
N ILE A 264 -17.78 -9.39 8.18
CA ILE A 264 -17.85 -9.12 6.74
C ILE A 264 -17.29 -10.36 6.04
N SER A 265 -18.08 -11.00 5.18
CA SER A 265 -17.65 -12.16 4.39
C SER A 265 -17.52 -11.79 2.92
N LYS A 266 -16.40 -12.13 2.30
CA LYS A 266 -16.14 -12.00 0.86
C LYS A 266 -15.71 -13.35 0.30
N LYS A 267 -16.15 -13.67 -0.92
CA LYS A 267 -15.80 -14.92 -1.60
C LYS A 267 -15.25 -14.66 -2.99
N ASN A 268 -14.24 -15.44 -3.38
CA ASN A 268 -13.70 -15.51 -4.73
C ASN A 268 -13.34 -14.13 -5.31
N LEU A 269 -12.57 -13.35 -4.56
CA LEU A 269 -12.15 -12.01 -4.98
C LEU A 269 -11.02 -12.08 -6.01
N SER A 270 -11.14 -11.28 -7.07
CA SER A 270 -10.03 -10.96 -7.98
C SER A 270 -9.01 -10.04 -7.31
N LYS A 271 -7.82 -9.89 -7.90
CA LYS A 271 -6.78 -9.00 -7.36
C LYS A 271 -7.30 -7.57 -7.19
N GLU A 272 -7.91 -7.03 -8.24
CA GLU A 272 -8.50 -5.70 -8.26
C GLU A 272 -9.60 -5.54 -7.18
N GLN A 273 -10.42 -6.57 -6.98
CA GLN A 273 -11.46 -6.55 -5.94
C GLN A 273 -10.87 -6.58 -4.53
N MET A 274 -9.79 -7.33 -4.31
CA MET A 274 -9.08 -7.34 -3.02
C MET A 274 -8.46 -5.98 -2.73
N GLU A 275 -7.77 -5.39 -3.71
CA GLU A 275 -7.18 -4.05 -3.59
C GLU A 275 -8.24 -3.00 -3.31
N ARG A 276 -9.34 -2.98 -4.07
CA ARG A 276 -10.48 -2.08 -3.83
C ARG A 276 -11.09 -2.27 -2.44
N PHE A 277 -11.29 -3.50 -2.02
CA PHE A 277 -11.90 -3.81 -0.74
C PHE A 277 -11.04 -3.29 0.43
N PHE A 278 -9.75 -3.58 0.43
CA PHE A 278 -8.86 -3.16 1.51
C PHE A 278 -8.46 -1.67 1.43
N ASN A 279 -8.36 -1.08 0.24
CA ASN A 279 -7.97 0.33 0.13
C ASN A 279 -9.12 1.30 0.38
N ILE A 280 -10.36 0.90 0.07
CA ILE A 280 -11.51 1.81 0.02
C ILE A 280 -12.62 1.29 0.92
N GLU A 281 -13.26 0.17 0.55
CA GLU A 281 -14.53 -0.25 1.16
C GLU A 281 -14.38 -0.49 2.67
N LEU A 282 -13.40 -1.31 3.06
CA LEU A 282 -13.20 -1.66 4.46
C LEU A 282 -12.74 -0.46 5.28
N ARG A 283 -11.83 0.36 4.74
CA ARG A 283 -11.36 1.59 5.38
C ARG A 283 -12.52 2.53 5.69
N ASP A 284 -13.34 2.84 4.69
CA ASP A 284 -14.44 3.80 4.83
C ASP A 284 -15.46 3.28 5.84
N LEU A 285 -15.80 1.99 5.77
CA LEU A 285 -16.66 1.36 6.77
C LEU A 285 -16.07 1.46 8.19
N VAL A 286 -14.78 1.20 8.35
CA VAL A 286 -14.07 1.26 9.64
C VAL A 286 -14.09 2.67 10.20
N ARG A 287 -13.80 3.69 9.37
CA ARG A 287 -13.81 5.11 9.76
C ARG A 287 -15.20 5.56 10.17
N THR A 288 -16.19 5.34 9.30
CA THR A 288 -17.58 5.76 9.55
C THR A 288 -18.15 5.13 10.82
N ASN A 289 -17.80 3.87 11.10
CA ASN A 289 -18.34 3.13 12.24
C ASN A 289 -17.44 3.18 13.48
N LYS A 290 -16.31 3.91 13.44
CA LYS A 290 -15.34 4.03 14.55
C LYS A 290 -14.95 2.66 15.13
N VAL A 291 -14.58 1.75 14.24
CA VAL A 291 -14.22 0.37 14.58
C VAL A 291 -12.88 0.36 15.34
N GLY A 292 -12.83 -0.37 16.46
CA GLY A 292 -11.66 -0.38 17.33
C GLY A 292 -10.66 -1.48 17.02
N ASN A 293 -11.16 -2.64 16.61
CA ASN A 293 -10.33 -3.81 16.34
C ASN A 293 -10.78 -4.49 15.04
N ILE A 294 -9.82 -4.89 14.22
CA ILE A 294 -10.07 -5.60 12.97
C ILE A 294 -9.35 -6.93 13.01
N LEU A 295 -10.10 -8.01 12.79
CA LEU A 295 -9.58 -9.36 12.69
C LEU A 295 -9.80 -9.85 11.26
N VAL A 296 -8.74 -10.06 10.50
CA VAL A 296 -8.81 -10.55 9.12
C VAL A 296 -8.49 -12.04 9.10
N TRP A 297 -9.34 -12.85 8.48
CA TRP A 297 -9.11 -14.25 8.20
C TRP A 297 -9.17 -14.49 6.69
N TYR A 298 -8.08 -14.99 6.12
CA TYR A 298 -8.02 -15.39 4.72
C TYR A 298 -7.91 -16.91 4.60
N SER A 299 -8.75 -17.51 3.76
CA SER A 299 -8.71 -18.91 3.36
C SER A 299 -8.57 -19.00 1.84
N GLY A 300 -7.52 -19.67 1.34
CA GLY A 300 -7.25 -19.78 -0.10
C GLY A 300 -5.84 -20.28 -0.41
N HIS A 301 -5.35 -20.09 -1.62
CA HIS A 301 -3.95 -20.35 -1.99
C HIS A 301 -3.03 -19.21 -1.53
N GLY A 302 -1.83 -19.57 -1.08
CA GLY A 302 -0.75 -18.65 -0.74
C GLY A 302 0.56 -19.07 -1.39
N ARG A 303 1.48 -18.11 -1.57
CA ARG A 303 2.82 -18.40 -2.12
C ARG A 303 3.86 -17.46 -1.54
N SER A 304 5.06 -17.98 -1.28
CA SER A 304 6.24 -17.18 -0.98
C SER A 304 7.12 -17.05 -2.23
N VAL A 305 7.50 -15.83 -2.59
CA VAL A 305 8.42 -15.55 -3.70
C VAL A 305 9.36 -14.42 -3.26
N GLY A 306 10.68 -14.62 -3.36
CA GLY A 306 11.68 -13.60 -3.01
C GLY A 306 11.58 -13.09 -1.57
N GLY A 307 11.30 -13.99 -0.61
CA GLY A 307 11.13 -13.63 0.81
C GLY A 307 9.84 -12.88 1.15
N LYS A 308 8.94 -12.67 0.18
CA LYS A 308 7.64 -12.01 0.36
C LYS A 308 6.51 -13.03 0.33
N ALA A 309 5.51 -12.84 1.19
CA ALA A 309 4.32 -13.67 1.27
C ALA A 309 3.17 -13.05 0.45
N TYR A 310 2.44 -13.89 -0.28
CA TYR A 310 1.34 -13.48 -1.14
C TYR A 310 0.10 -14.33 -0.91
N TRP A 311 -1.06 -13.67 -0.92
CA TRP A 311 -2.36 -14.32 -1.12
C TRP A 311 -2.65 -14.39 -2.62
N ILE A 312 -3.21 -15.50 -3.08
CA ILE A 312 -3.53 -15.68 -4.49
C ILE A 312 -5.02 -15.34 -4.71
N PRO A 313 -5.33 -14.29 -5.49
CA PRO A 313 -6.69 -14.00 -5.91
C PRO A 313 -7.21 -15.03 -6.93
N VAL A 314 -8.52 -15.09 -7.16
CA VAL A 314 -9.08 -16.14 -8.06
C VAL A 314 -8.65 -16.02 -9.52
N ASP A 315 -8.22 -14.83 -9.94
CA ASP A 315 -7.66 -14.52 -11.25
C ASP A 315 -6.13 -14.56 -11.29
N GLY A 316 -5.46 -14.96 -10.19
CA GLY A 316 -4.02 -15.14 -10.14
C GLY A 316 -3.52 -16.15 -11.18
N ARG A 317 -2.29 -15.96 -11.67
CA ARG A 317 -1.61 -16.73 -12.73
C ARG A 317 -0.30 -17.33 -12.21
N LYS A 318 0.04 -18.56 -12.62
CA LYS A 318 1.19 -19.30 -12.06
C LYS A 318 2.56 -18.71 -12.44
N ASP A 319 2.60 -18.08 -13.61
CA ASP A 319 3.75 -17.50 -14.31
C ASP A 319 3.86 -15.98 -14.13
N ASP A 320 2.95 -15.38 -13.37
CA ASP A 320 2.88 -13.93 -13.18
C ASP A 320 2.65 -13.64 -11.69
N VAL A 321 3.75 -13.43 -10.95
CA VAL A 321 3.72 -13.09 -9.52
C VAL A 321 2.99 -11.77 -9.25
N TYR A 322 2.91 -10.87 -10.25
CA TYR A 322 2.23 -9.59 -10.13
C TYR A 322 0.71 -9.75 -10.13
N SER A 323 0.18 -10.90 -10.57
CA SER A 323 -1.23 -11.23 -10.39
C SER A 323 -1.60 -11.60 -8.94
N TYR A 324 -0.63 -11.69 -8.02
CA TYR A 324 -0.88 -12.01 -6.60
C TYR A 324 -1.03 -10.76 -5.74
N PHE A 325 -1.61 -10.94 -4.55
CA PHE A 325 -1.84 -9.88 -3.58
C PHE A 325 -0.78 -9.94 -2.47
N ASN A 326 0.03 -8.89 -2.33
CA ASN A 326 1.15 -8.84 -1.39
C ASN A 326 0.67 -8.64 0.06
N TYR A 327 1.06 -9.55 0.96
CA TYR A 327 0.69 -9.49 2.38
C TYR A 327 1.27 -8.27 3.12
N GLY A 328 2.51 -7.87 2.79
CA GLY A 328 3.14 -6.68 3.37
C GLY A 328 2.36 -5.40 3.07
N SER A 329 1.82 -5.28 1.84
CA SER A 329 0.97 -4.16 1.44
C SER A 329 -0.32 -4.09 2.28
N LEU A 330 -0.93 -5.23 2.61
CA LEU A 330 -2.12 -5.28 3.47
C LEU A 330 -1.84 -4.72 4.86
N LYS A 331 -0.73 -5.14 5.50
CA LYS A 331 -0.39 -4.68 6.85
C LYS A 331 -0.24 -3.15 6.90
N ALA A 332 0.45 -2.57 5.93
CA ALA A 332 0.60 -1.12 5.81
C ALA A 332 -0.75 -0.41 5.58
N GLN A 333 -1.62 -1.00 4.74
CA GLN A 333 -2.96 -0.45 4.49
C GLN A 333 -3.83 -0.43 5.75
N LEU A 334 -3.86 -1.53 6.51
CA LEU A 334 -4.69 -1.65 7.72
C LEU A 334 -4.27 -0.67 8.82
N GLN A 335 -2.97 -0.34 8.92
CA GLN A 335 -2.46 0.66 9.87
C GLN A 335 -2.97 2.08 9.58
N ASN A 336 -3.36 2.36 8.34
CA ASN A 336 -3.80 3.67 7.88
C ASN A 336 -5.31 3.88 7.97
N TYR A 337 -6.07 2.92 8.51
CA TYR A 337 -7.53 2.99 8.43
C TYR A 337 -8.17 4.08 9.25
N SER A 338 -7.77 4.25 10.51
CA SER A 338 -8.39 5.25 11.39
C SER A 338 -7.56 5.42 12.66
N GLU A 339 -7.59 6.62 13.25
CA GLU A 339 -7.13 6.85 14.62
C GLU A 339 -7.84 5.95 15.65
N SER A 340 -9.06 5.50 15.34
CA SER A 340 -9.85 4.66 16.25
C SER A 340 -9.46 3.17 16.24
N VAL A 341 -8.71 2.71 15.24
CA VAL A 341 -8.27 1.31 15.19
C VAL A 341 -7.03 1.14 16.06
N ASP A 342 -7.20 0.45 17.19
CA ASP A 342 -6.14 0.18 18.14
C ASP A 342 -5.38 -1.12 17.81
N LYS A 343 -6.08 -2.14 17.29
CA LYS A 343 -5.50 -3.46 17.01
C LYS A 343 -5.97 -4.04 15.70
N THR A 344 -5.02 -4.63 14.98
CA THR A 344 -5.28 -5.40 13.77
C THR A 344 -4.62 -6.76 13.89
N VAL A 345 -5.39 -7.83 13.72
CA VAL A 345 -4.87 -9.19 13.66
C VAL A 345 -5.20 -9.75 12.29
N VAL A 346 -4.21 -10.34 11.63
CA VAL A 346 -4.41 -11.03 10.36
C VAL A 346 -4.01 -12.49 10.53
N VAL A 347 -4.90 -13.39 10.11
CA VAL A 347 -4.67 -14.83 10.09
C VAL A 347 -4.81 -15.30 8.65
N SER A 348 -3.78 -15.98 8.16
CA SER A 348 -3.71 -16.51 6.80
C SER A 348 -3.73 -18.04 6.85
N ASP A 349 -4.92 -18.64 6.70
CA ASP A 349 -5.08 -20.09 6.49
C ASP A 349 -4.94 -20.40 4.99
N ALA A 350 -3.77 -20.04 4.45
CA ALA A 350 -3.47 -20.19 3.04
C ALA A 350 -2.76 -21.52 2.76
N ALA A 351 -3.26 -22.29 1.79
CA ALA A 351 -2.56 -23.44 1.26
C ALA A 351 -1.33 -22.98 0.49
N GLY A 352 -0.15 -23.23 1.05
CA GLY A 352 1.16 -22.93 0.45
C GLY A 352 2.13 -24.09 0.65
N ASN A 353 3.22 -24.09 -0.12
CA ASN A 353 4.28 -25.10 -0.02
C ASN A 353 5.33 -24.79 1.06
N ASP A 354 5.19 -23.68 1.81
CA ASP A 354 6.22 -23.17 2.74
C ASP A 354 5.63 -22.74 4.10
N ASP A 355 6.41 -22.91 5.18
CA ASP A 355 6.05 -22.70 6.59
C ASP A 355 5.86 -21.21 7.02
N SER A 356 6.00 -20.26 6.11
CA SER A 356 6.18 -18.82 6.38
C SER A 356 4.91 -18.04 6.76
N PHE A 357 3.74 -18.68 6.88
CA PHE A 357 2.44 -17.98 6.87
C PHE A 357 1.78 -17.73 8.23
N TYR A 358 2.37 -18.21 9.34
CA TYR A 358 1.83 -17.99 10.69
C TYR A 358 2.51 -16.81 11.40
N GLU A 359 2.22 -15.56 11.00
CA GLU A 359 2.54 -14.39 11.83
C GLU A 359 1.29 -13.87 12.55
N LEU A 360 1.15 -14.25 13.82
CA LEU A 360 0.31 -13.55 14.79
C LEU A 360 1.04 -12.28 15.25
N THR A 361 0.86 -11.14 14.56
CA THR A 361 1.31 -9.85 15.11
C THR A 361 0.35 -9.41 16.21
N ARG A 362 0.88 -9.25 17.43
CA ARG A 362 0.17 -8.74 18.61
C ARG A 362 0.06 -7.22 18.62
#